data_AF-Q55FM2-F1
#
_entry.id   AF-Q55FM2-F1
#
_cell.length_a   1.000
_cell.length_b   1.000
_cell.length_c   1.000
_cell.angle_alpha   90.00
_cell.angle_beta   90.00
_cell.angle_gamma   90.00
#
_symmetry.space_group_name_H-M   'P 1'
#
loop_
_entity.id
_entity.type
_entity.pdbx_description
1 polymer ?
#
loop_
_entity_poly.entity_id
_entity_poly.type
_entity_poly.pdbx_seq_one_letter_code
_entity_poly.pdbx_strand_id
1 'polypeptide(L)'
;MSFWRNFGFQPISHIESILDRDFFTLEDLFDEDELLQECKTQNKRLIEFLIKPESLNGMFEFITKEAPEEAERKRKENYPFLASEILCMDIQPLIEAVYRDDLYLQQLYEFLNKPNFNLGLAAYTSKVAINFLGRKTIDTMAYIKKQDNIVEKFIKHLDKSPVVDILLKIISIEEYQGGAGTLDWLDRCNLIGGIIDEFDPSLDSEYHENASFILSEIVEMTRNVSDSPLLERLESEEMIKKLYSYILKDVPLGTTFLYGLTVIIRLLRRDKDNSKNEPVVTPLEELTPLFKESIVHIEEFNKLLKQTSEASFTTTTGPLSPPLGFHRLKVIEFFADLINSRYLCIDKKIMELDILSTCLELFFKYPWNNLLHSQIHQICQIILYSENDELKMSLLKDAKLLDRIIEADQANTNELKQVKGIRYGFMGFLNSIAQSICDVSKNSPEIKQIVDENPKWGVFVTESLEPVLNIENEPLGEFKPSLMTAPESAEEDDDQYDNDDNGYDNYDSVGDYVSADQYQDQMDYSDEDDYEGGQKPINYIEEEDDEEEDDDIRFQQQQQQQQQLNHHDNQDELNEQPQQPQPQQDDKTTQDTEAVVETPKESSVDQESTEAKTESS
;
A
#
# COMPACT_ATOMS: atom_id res chain seq x y z
N MET A 1 -15.47 -29.90 -26.60
CA MET A 1 -15.78 -31.35 -26.77
C MET A 1 -17.19 -31.65 -26.24
N SER A 2 -18.23 -31.03 -26.80
CA SER A 2 -19.50 -30.85 -26.05
C SER A 2 -20.53 -31.98 -26.18
N PHE A 3 -20.28 -32.98 -27.03
CA PHE A 3 -21.26 -34.00 -27.40
C PHE A 3 -21.56 -35.03 -26.29
N TRP A 4 -20.57 -35.37 -25.46
CA TRP A 4 -20.69 -36.48 -24.51
C TRP A 4 -21.43 -36.15 -23.20
N ARG A 5 -21.53 -34.86 -22.80
CA ARG A 5 -22.26 -34.45 -21.57
C ARG A 5 -23.77 -34.75 -21.60
N ASN A 6 -24.34 -35.03 -22.78
CA ASN A 6 -25.77 -35.27 -22.93
C ASN A 6 -26.18 -36.75 -22.77
N PHE A 7 -25.23 -37.67 -22.63
CA PHE A 7 -25.52 -39.04 -22.18
C PHE A 7 -25.34 -39.10 -20.66
N GLY A 8 -26.36 -39.62 -19.95
CA GLY A 8 -26.48 -39.60 -18.49
C GLY A 8 -25.50 -40.49 -17.70
N PHE A 9 -24.28 -40.67 -18.19
CA PHE A 9 -23.16 -41.25 -17.46
C PHE A 9 -22.31 -40.12 -16.86
N GLN A 10 -22.87 -39.42 -15.86
CA GLN A 10 -22.01 -38.79 -14.85
C GLN A 10 -21.25 -39.95 -14.17
N PRO A 11 -19.91 -39.89 -14.05
CA PRO A 11 -19.23 -40.80 -13.13
C PRO A 11 -19.79 -40.57 -11.73
N ILE A 12 -19.92 -41.64 -10.94
CA ILE A 12 -20.35 -41.49 -9.54
C ILE A 12 -19.19 -40.81 -8.81
N SER A 13 -19.43 -39.59 -8.33
CA SER A 13 -18.50 -38.82 -7.51
C SER A 13 -17.97 -39.67 -6.36
N HIS A 14 -16.65 -39.60 -6.11
CA HIS A 14 -16.05 -40.38 -5.03
C HIS A 14 -16.66 -40.03 -3.66
N ILE A 15 -17.00 -38.75 -3.47
CA ILE A 15 -17.71 -38.23 -2.31
C ILE A 15 -19.08 -38.91 -2.14
N GLU A 16 -19.88 -39.04 -3.20
CA GLU A 16 -21.16 -39.77 -3.12
C GLU A 16 -20.97 -41.23 -2.69
N SER A 17 -19.91 -41.90 -3.18
CA SER A 17 -19.57 -43.27 -2.79
C SER A 17 -19.04 -43.41 -1.34
N ILE A 18 -18.67 -42.30 -0.68
CA ILE A 18 -18.38 -42.26 0.76
C ILE A 18 -19.65 -41.98 1.56
N LEU A 19 -20.47 -41.03 1.10
CA LEU A 19 -21.74 -40.66 1.72
C LEU A 19 -22.79 -41.78 1.66
N ASP A 20 -22.58 -42.80 0.82
CA ASP A 20 -23.34 -44.06 0.75
C ASP A 20 -22.86 -45.16 1.73
N ARG A 21 -21.74 -44.98 2.44
CA ARG A 21 -21.24 -45.96 3.43
C ARG A 21 -22.06 -45.88 4.73
N ASP A 22 -22.34 -47.04 5.35
CA ASP A 22 -23.01 -47.11 6.67
C ASP A 22 -22.27 -46.33 7.77
N PHE A 23 -20.93 -46.27 7.66
CA PHE A 23 -20.04 -45.52 8.53
C PHE A 23 -18.88 -44.92 7.71
N PHE A 24 -18.59 -43.64 7.94
CA PHE A 24 -17.44 -42.89 7.43
C PHE A 24 -17.15 -41.71 8.38
N THR A 25 -15.95 -41.15 8.33
CA THR A 25 -15.49 -40.04 9.17
C THR A 25 -15.46 -38.70 8.41
N LEU A 26 -15.06 -37.61 9.07
CA LEU A 26 -14.73 -36.36 8.37
C LEU A 26 -13.44 -36.55 7.57
N GLU A 27 -12.48 -37.27 8.14
CA GLU A 27 -11.20 -37.63 7.52
C GLU A 27 -11.38 -38.46 6.23
N ASP A 28 -12.33 -39.41 6.17
CA ASP A 28 -12.70 -40.15 4.95
C ASP A 28 -13.07 -39.24 3.77
N LEU A 29 -13.65 -38.06 4.03
CA LEU A 29 -14.01 -37.08 3.01
C LEU A 29 -12.84 -36.12 2.70
N PHE A 30 -12.04 -35.77 3.70
CA PHE A 30 -10.87 -34.89 3.59
C PHE A 30 -9.67 -35.53 2.87
N ASP A 31 -9.72 -36.84 2.64
CA ASP A 31 -8.73 -37.58 1.88
C ASP A 31 -8.98 -37.67 0.36
N GLU A 32 -10.14 -37.19 -0.14
CA GLU A 32 -10.50 -37.23 -1.57
C GLU A 32 -10.29 -35.88 -2.27
N ASP A 33 -9.59 -35.89 -3.41
CA ASP A 33 -9.25 -34.70 -4.20
C ASP A 33 -10.48 -33.91 -4.71
N GLU A 34 -11.62 -34.57 -4.89
CA GLU A 34 -12.86 -33.95 -5.38
C GLU A 34 -13.59 -33.10 -4.31
N LEU A 35 -13.21 -33.17 -3.03
CA LEU A 35 -13.96 -32.56 -1.91
C LEU A 35 -14.24 -31.07 -2.11
N LEU A 36 -13.22 -30.26 -2.42
CA LEU A 36 -13.41 -28.82 -2.62
C LEU A 36 -14.29 -28.52 -3.84
N GLN A 37 -14.29 -29.39 -4.85
CA GLN A 37 -15.11 -29.21 -6.05
C GLN A 37 -16.58 -29.56 -5.79
N GLU A 38 -16.86 -30.61 -5.01
CA GLU A 38 -18.22 -30.99 -4.56
C GLU A 38 -18.82 -29.97 -3.59
N CYS A 39 -18.00 -29.33 -2.74
CA CYS A 39 -18.42 -28.16 -1.96
C CYS A 39 -18.78 -26.97 -2.87
N LYS A 40 -17.95 -26.67 -3.89
CA LYS A 40 -18.20 -25.59 -4.86
C LYS A 40 -19.44 -25.83 -5.74
N THR A 41 -19.78 -27.07 -6.07
CA THR A 41 -21.04 -27.43 -6.76
C THR A 41 -22.26 -27.50 -5.82
N GLN A 42 -22.07 -27.21 -4.52
CA GLN A 42 -23.08 -27.29 -3.47
C GLN A 42 -23.77 -28.66 -3.40
N ASN A 43 -22.97 -29.74 -3.39
CA ASN A 43 -23.47 -31.10 -3.18
C ASN A 43 -24.28 -31.18 -1.88
N LYS A 44 -25.59 -31.40 -1.99
CA LYS A 44 -26.51 -31.29 -0.85
C LYS A 44 -26.24 -32.31 0.24
N ARG A 45 -25.87 -33.55 -0.11
CA ARG A 45 -25.56 -34.60 0.87
C ARG A 45 -24.28 -34.29 1.63
N LEU A 46 -23.26 -33.79 0.91
CA LEU A 46 -22.02 -33.33 1.50
C LEU A 46 -22.27 -32.16 2.45
N ILE A 47 -23.01 -31.12 2.03
CA ILE A 47 -23.31 -29.97 2.90
C ILE A 47 -24.17 -30.42 4.10
N GLU A 48 -25.18 -31.26 3.92
CA GLU A 48 -25.97 -31.84 5.03
C GLU A 48 -25.13 -32.68 6.01
N PHE A 49 -23.99 -33.22 5.58
CA PHE A 49 -23.00 -33.82 6.47
C PHE A 49 -22.12 -32.75 7.15
N LEU A 50 -21.54 -31.82 6.40
CA LEU A 50 -20.57 -30.83 6.89
C LEU A 50 -21.17 -29.85 7.91
N ILE A 51 -22.49 -29.57 7.85
CA ILE A 51 -23.18 -28.69 8.82
C ILE A 51 -23.57 -29.39 10.14
N LYS A 52 -23.23 -30.67 10.33
CA LYS A 52 -23.44 -31.37 11.61
C LYS A 52 -22.45 -30.86 12.65
N PRO A 53 -22.82 -30.77 13.94
CA PRO A 53 -21.90 -30.26 14.98
C PRO A 53 -20.58 -31.02 15.09
N GLU A 54 -20.59 -32.35 14.88
CA GLU A 54 -19.39 -33.19 14.88
C GLU A 54 -18.44 -32.81 13.73
N SER A 55 -18.98 -32.66 12.51
CA SER A 55 -18.24 -32.29 11.30
C SER A 55 -17.74 -30.85 11.34
N LEU A 56 -18.57 -29.90 11.80
CA LEU A 56 -18.15 -28.52 12.03
C LEU A 56 -17.03 -28.46 13.06
N ASN A 57 -17.20 -29.09 14.23
CA ASN A 57 -16.16 -29.10 15.26
C ASN A 57 -14.85 -29.70 14.73
N GLY A 58 -14.90 -30.79 13.96
CA GLY A 58 -13.70 -31.35 13.31
C GLY A 58 -12.98 -30.34 12.41
N MET A 59 -13.71 -29.59 11.56
CA MET A 59 -13.12 -28.56 10.70
C MET A 59 -12.52 -27.38 11.50
N PHE A 60 -13.19 -26.91 12.55
CA PHE A 60 -12.63 -25.86 13.42
C PHE A 60 -11.44 -26.38 14.25
N GLU A 61 -11.43 -27.65 14.67
CA GLU A 61 -10.27 -28.25 15.35
C GLU A 61 -9.06 -28.37 14.42
N PHE A 62 -9.25 -28.72 13.13
CA PHE A 62 -8.15 -28.78 12.16
C PHE A 62 -7.44 -27.43 11.96
N ILE A 63 -8.11 -26.29 12.13
CA ILE A 63 -7.47 -24.96 12.01
C ILE A 63 -7.04 -24.34 13.35
N THR A 64 -7.63 -24.74 14.49
CA THR A 64 -7.38 -24.10 15.81
C THR A 64 -6.54 -24.94 16.79
N LYS A 65 -6.32 -26.23 16.52
CA LYS A 65 -5.62 -27.18 17.40
C LYS A 65 -4.53 -27.92 16.64
N GLU A 66 -3.33 -27.91 17.21
CA GLU A 66 -2.19 -28.65 16.67
C GLU A 66 -2.47 -30.16 16.67
N ALA A 67 -2.31 -30.80 15.52
CA ALA A 67 -2.48 -32.24 15.38
C ALA A 67 -1.38 -32.98 16.16
N PRO A 68 -1.67 -34.16 16.78
CA PRO A 68 -0.68 -34.92 17.54
C PRO A 68 0.61 -35.22 16.75
N GLU A 69 1.73 -35.36 17.43
CA GLU A 69 3.02 -35.72 16.82
C GLU A 69 2.95 -37.03 16.00
N GLU A 70 2.15 -37.99 16.48
CA GLU A 70 1.85 -39.28 15.83
C GLU A 70 0.91 -39.17 14.61
N ALA A 71 0.36 -38.00 14.29
CA ALA A 71 -0.58 -37.81 13.19
C ALA A 71 0.11 -37.79 11.80
N GLU A 72 -0.58 -38.32 10.79
CA GLU A 72 -0.10 -38.36 9.41
C GLU A 72 0.14 -36.97 8.81
N ARG A 73 1.09 -36.88 7.85
CA ARG A 73 1.48 -35.62 7.18
C ARG A 73 0.26 -34.87 6.61
N LYS A 74 -0.66 -35.59 5.95
CA LYS A 74 -1.95 -35.05 5.46
C LYS A 74 -2.76 -34.31 6.53
N ARG A 75 -2.82 -34.82 7.76
CA ARG A 75 -3.61 -34.22 8.86
C ARG A 75 -2.95 -32.98 9.45
N LYS A 76 -1.62 -32.85 9.30
CA LYS A 76 -0.84 -31.68 9.75
C LYS A 76 -0.82 -30.56 8.70
N GLU A 77 -0.76 -30.92 7.42
CA GLU A 77 -0.54 -29.97 6.31
C GLU A 77 -1.81 -29.73 5.47
N ASN A 78 -2.48 -30.78 4.99
CA ASN A 78 -3.59 -30.65 4.05
C ASN A 78 -4.92 -30.33 4.74
N TYR A 79 -5.23 -30.99 5.87
CA TYR A 79 -6.53 -30.83 6.51
C TYR A 79 -6.82 -29.40 7.04
N PRO A 80 -5.85 -28.66 7.62
CA PRO A 80 -6.07 -27.25 7.98
C PRO A 80 -6.38 -26.37 6.76
N PHE A 81 -5.65 -26.58 5.64
CA PHE A 81 -5.92 -25.91 4.38
C PHE A 81 -7.35 -26.21 3.87
N LEU A 82 -7.72 -27.48 3.72
CA LEU A 82 -9.03 -27.92 3.24
C LEU A 82 -10.18 -27.39 4.12
N ALA A 83 -10.01 -27.42 5.46
CA ALA A 83 -10.99 -26.86 6.38
C ALA A 83 -11.12 -25.34 6.21
N SER A 84 -10.01 -24.62 6.09
CA SER A 84 -10.04 -23.17 5.85
C SER A 84 -10.74 -22.81 4.55
N GLU A 85 -10.49 -23.56 3.47
CA GLU A 85 -11.16 -23.37 2.18
C GLU A 85 -12.67 -23.58 2.29
N ILE A 86 -13.11 -24.70 2.90
CA ILE A 86 -14.53 -25.05 3.05
C ILE A 86 -15.27 -24.04 3.93
N LEU A 87 -14.70 -23.64 5.06
CA LEU A 87 -15.27 -22.62 5.94
C LEU A 87 -15.30 -21.23 5.28
N CYS A 88 -14.40 -20.97 4.34
CA CYS A 88 -14.39 -19.76 3.50
C CYS A 88 -15.24 -19.86 2.22
N MET A 89 -15.91 -20.98 1.90
CA MET A 89 -16.84 -21.03 0.75
C MET A 89 -18.17 -20.32 1.06
N ASP A 90 -18.79 -19.72 0.04
CA ASP A 90 -20.08 -19.03 0.18
C ASP A 90 -21.25 -20.04 0.19
N ILE A 91 -21.40 -20.72 1.31
CA ILE A 91 -22.36 -21.81 1.52
C ILE A 91 -23.29 -21.42 2.67
N GLN A 92 -24.40 -20.76 2.32
CA GLN A 92 -25.34 -20.21 3.31
C GLN A 92 -25.78 -21.19 4.41
N PRO A 93 -26.08 -22.49 4.16
CA PRO A 93 -26.41 -23.44 5.24
C PRO A 93 -25.28 -23.68 6.24
N LEU A 94 -24.02 -23.57 5.81
CA LEU A 94 -22.83 -23.71 6.65
C LEU A 94 -22.64 -22.45 7.50
N ILE A 95 -22.75 -21.27 6.88
CA ILE A 95 -22.72 -19.98 7.58
C ILE A 95 -23.84 -19.94 8.64
N GLU A 96 -25.06 -20.33 8.28
CA GLU A 96 -26.19 -20.44 9.21
C GLU A 96 -26.04 -21.51 10.30
N ALA A 97 -25.17 -22.51 10.11
CA ALA A 97 -24.91 -23.53 11.13
C ALA A 97 -23.84 -23.08 12.13
N VAL A 98 -22.81 -22.35 11.67
CA VAL A 98 -21.78 -21.73 12.52
C VAL A 98 -22.39 -20.71 13.48
N TYR A 99 -23.37 -19.91 13.05
CA TYR A 99 -24.00 -18.88 13.90
C TYR A 99 -25.19 -19.38 14.75
N ARG A 100 -25.29 -20.71 15.01
CA ARG A 100 -26.28 -21.28 15.94
C ARG A 100 -25.81 -21.31 17.39
N ASP A 101 -24.50 -21.27 17.60
CA ASP A 101 -23.85 -21.37 18.90
C ASP A 101 -22.58 -20.50 18.88
N ASP A 102 -22.33 -19.78 19.97
CA ASP A 102 -21.11 -18.95 20.14
C ASP A 102 -19.84 -19.85 20.19
N LEU A 103 -19.98 -21.19 20.33
CA LEU A 103 -18.90 -22.20 20.36
C LEU A 103 -17.85 -22.07 19.25
N TYR A 104 -18.24 -21.89 17.98
CA TYR A 104 -17.26 -21.88 16.87
C TYR A 104 -16.50 -20.55 16.82
N LEU A 105 -17.16 -19.44 17.14
CA LEU A 105 -16.49 -18.15 17.33
C LEU A 105 -15.55 -18.22 18.54
N GLN A 106 -15.93 -18.90 19.61
CA GLN A 106 -15.03 -19.17 20.74
C GLN A 106 -13.77 -19.91 20.28
N GLN A 107 -13.87 -20.97 19.48
CA GLN A 107 -12.68 -21.66 18.96
C GLN A 107 -11.79 -20.74 18.11
N LEU A 108 -12.38 -19.90 17.24
CA LEU A 108 -11.63 -18.93 16.43
C LEU A 108 -10.87 -17.88 17.25
N TYR A 109 -11.37 -17.46 18.41
CA TYR A 109 -10.71 -16.45 19.26
C TYR A 109 -10.03 -17.03 20.51
N GLU A 110 -10.11 -18.34 20.75
CA GLU A 110 -9.50 -19.00 21.91
C GLU A 110 -7.97 -18.89 21.89
N PHE A 111 -7.34 -18.93 20.71
CA PHE A 111 -5.89 -18.90 20.58
C PHE A 111 -5.24 -17.63 21.17
N LEU A 112 -5.93 -16.48 21.14
CA LEU A 112 -5.49 -15.22 21.75
C LEU A 112 -5.30 -15.29 23.28
N ASN A 113 -5.86 -16.31 23.94
CA ASN A 113 -5.67 -16.55 25.38
C ASN A 113 -4.40 -17.38 25.69
N LYS A 114 -3.78 -17.99 24.67
CA LYS A 114 -2.51 -18.74 24.78
C LYS A 114 -1.35 -17.74 24.63
N PRO A 115 -0.23 -17.89 25.36
CA PRO A 115 0.95 -17.03 25.15
C PRO A 115 1.59 -17.29 23.78
N ASN A 116 1.71 -18.56 23.38
CA ASN A 116 2.27 -19.01 22.11
C ASN A 116 1.29 -19.97 21.42
N PHE A 117 1.35 -20.03 20.10
CA PHE A 117 0.53 -20.89 19.23
C PHE A 117 1.20 -21.06 17.86
N ASN A 118 0.93 -22.16 17.16
CA ASN A 118 1.41 -22.38 15.80
C ASN A 118 0.94 -21.29 14.82
N LEU A 119 1.89 -20.63 14.13
CA LEU A 119 1.61 -19.49 13.23
C LEU A 119 0.87 -19.89 11.95
N GLY A 120 1.11 -21.09 11.40
CA GLY A 120 0.38 -21.58 10.23
C GLY A 120 -1.10 -21.84 10.53
N LEU A 121 -1.38 -22.44 11.70
CA LEU A 121 -2.76 -22.59 12.19
C LEU A 121 -3.41 -21.23 12.54
N ALA A 122 -2.63 -20.27 13.06
CA ALA A 122 -3.12 -18.91 13.26
C ALA A 122 -3.47 -18.22 11.93
N ALA A 123 -2.71 -18.42 10.85
CA ALA A 123 -3.02 -17.90 9.52
C ALA A 123 -4.34 -18.49 8.95
N TYR A 124 -4.55 -19.82 9.06
CA TYR A 124 -5.83 -20.44 8.68
C TYR A 124 -6.99 -19.95 9.54
N THR A 125 -6.79 -19.81 10.85
CA THR A 125 -7.79 -19.28 11.81
C THR A 125 -8.13 -17.82 11.49
N SER A 126 -7.13 -17.00 11.20
CA SER A 126 -7.27 -15.58 10.83
C SER A 126 -8.08 -15.42 9.53
N LYS A 127 -7.69 -16.13 8.47
CA LYS A 127 -8.42 -16.17 7.19
C LYS A 127 -9.91 -16.50 7.38
N VAL A 128 -10.21 -17.50 8.21
CA VAL A 128 -11.59 -17.91 8.51
C VAL A 128 -12.33 -16.87 9.35
N ALA A 129 -11.68 -16.29 10.37
CA ALA A 129 -12.24 -15.23 11.21
C ALA A 129 -12.55 -13.94 10.41
N ILE A 130 -11.64 -13.51 9.54
CA ILE A 130 -11.77 -12.36 8.64
C ILE A 130 -12.94 -12.57 7.66
N ASN A 131 -13.04 -13.75 7.05
CA ASN A 131 -14.14 -14.11 6.15
C ASN A 131 -15.50 -14.09 6.88
N PHE A 132 -15.58 -14.66 8.08
CA PHE A 132 -16.82 -14.64 8.86
C PHE A 132 -17.19 -13.25 9.36
N LEU A 133 -16.21 -12.45 9.80
CA LEU A 133 -16.40 -11.05 10.17
C LEU A 133 -16.95 -10.22 9.00
N GLY A 134 -16.46 -10.42 7.77
CA GLY A 134 -16.97 -9.74 6.58
C GLY A 134 -18.37 -10.19 6.13
N ARG A 135 -18.73 -11.46 6.32
CA ARG A 135 -20.05 -12.02 5.95
C ARG A 135 -21.15 -11.77 6.98
N LYS A 136 -20.77 -11.68 8.25
CA LYS A 136 -21.66 -11.65 9.40
C LYS A 136 -21.23 -10.56 10.38
N THR A 137 -20.99 -9.36 9.87
CA THR A 137 -20.48 -8.19 10.61
C THR A 137 -21.19 -7.98 11.95
N ILE A 138 -22.52 -7.87 11.94
CA ILE A 138 -23.31 -7.58 13.14
C ILE A 138 -23.17 -8.70 14.18
N ASP A 139 -23.37 -9.95 13.76
CA ASP A 139 -23.33 -11.11 14.66
C ASP A 139 -21.91 -11.34 15.23
N THR A 140 -20.88 -11.16 14.41
CA THR A 140 -19.47 -11.35 14.78
C THR A 140 -18.97 -10.22 15.68
N MET A 141 -19.27 -8.96 15.36
CA MET A 141 -18.95 -7.84 16.24
C MET A 141 -19.76 -7.90 17.54
N ALA A 142 -21.00 -8.41 17.52
CA ALA A 142 -21.77 -8.69 18.73
C ALA A 142 -21.20 -9.86 19.55
N TYR A 143 -20.43 -10.78 18.96
CA TYR A 143 -19.64 -11.75 19.71
C TYR A 143 -18.38 -11.11 20.30
N ILE A 144 -17.56 -10.44 19.47
CA ILE A 144 -16.29 -9.80 19.85
C ILE A 144 -16.52 -8.79 20.99
N LYS A 145 -17.52 -7.91 20.86
CA LYS A 145 -17.85 -6.89 21.87
C LYS A 145 -18.41 -7.45 23.20
N LYS A 146 -18.64 -8.77 23.33
CA LYS A 146 -18.93 -9.46 24.61
C LYS A 146 -17.67 -9.98 25.32
N GLN A 147 -16.55 -10.14 24.61
CA GLN A 147 -15.39 -10.88 25.14
C GLN A 147 -14.53 -10.01 26.06
N ASP A 148 -14.36 -10.45 27.31
CA ASP A 148 -13.55 -9.74 28.31
C ASP A 148 -12.13 -9.51 27.81
N ASN A 149 -11.72 -8.23 27.86
CA ASN A 149 -10.38 -7.71 27.53
C ASN A 149 -9.86 -8.14 26.13
N ILE A 150 -10.75 -8.37 25.16
CA ILE A 150 -10.32 -8.90 23.85
C ILE A 150 -9.35 -8.00 23.09
N VAL A 151 -9.47 -6.67 23.22
CA VAL A 151 -8.53 -5.71 22.61
C VAL A 151 -7.12 -5.83 23.22
N GLU A 152 -7.01 -5.98 24.55
CA GLU A 152 -5.73 -6.24 25.22
C GLU A 152 -5.09 -7.56 24.74
N LYS A 153 -5.91 -8.56 24.40
CA LYS A 153 -5.42 -9.86 23.88
C LYS A 153 -4.96 -9.77 22.42
N PHE A 154 -5.53 -8.87 21.61
CA PHE A 154 -5.00 -8.56 20.28
C PHE A 154 -3.64 -7.84 20.41
N ILE A 155 -3.58 -6.78 21.24
CA ILE A 155 -2.37 -5.96 21.45
C ILE A 155 -1.20 -6.80 21.98
N LYS A 156 -1.44 -7.71 22.93
CA LYS A 156 -0.41 -8.63 23.45
C LYS A 156 0.29 -9.50 22.38
N HIS A 157 -0.34 -9.68 21.22
CA HIS A 157 0.15 -10.52 20.12
C HIS A 157 0.36 -9.73 18.81
N LEU A 158 0.72 -8.44 18.89
CA LEU A 158 1.09 -7.67 17.68
C LEU A 158 2.32 -8.24 16.94
N ASP A 159 3.19 -8.99 17.63
CA ASP A 159 4.32 -9.72 17.03
C ASP A 159 3.92 -10.77 15.97
N LYS A 160 2.62 -11.04 15.79
CA LYS A 160 2.11 -12.12 14.95
C LYS A 160 1.15 -11.57 13.90
N SER A 161 1.64 -11.40 12.66
CA SER A 161 0.85 -10.91 11.50
C SER A 161 -0.60 -11.48 11.40
N PRO A 162 -0.86 -12.79 11.61
CA PRO A 162 -2.24 -13.31 11.57
C PRO A 162 -3.20 -12.67 12.59
N VAL A 163 -2.71 -12.12 13.70
CA VAL A 163 -3.48 -11.37 14.70
C VAL A 163 -3.70 -9.92 14.24
N VAL A 164 -2.67 -9.33 13.63
CA VAL A 164 -2.69 -7.98 13.05
C VAL A 164 -3.72 -7.89 11.91
N ASP A 165 -3.78 -8.90 11.04
CA ASP A 165 -4.77 -8.98 9.95
C ASP A 165 -6.22 -8.94 10.47
N ILE A 166 -6.49 -9.64 11.58
CA ILE A 166 -7.82 -9.66 12.22
C ILE A 166 -8.12 -8.28 12.83
N LEU A 167 -7.15 -7.68 13.52
CA LEU A 167 -7.30 -6.38 14.17
C LEU A 167 -7.55 -5.26 13.14
N LEU A 168 -6.77 -5.24 12.05
CA LEU A 168 -6.98 -4.35 10.90
C LEU A 168 -8.35 -4.60 10.26
N LYS A 169 -8.79 -5.86 10.13
CA LYS A 169 -10.14 -6.12 9.61
C LYS A 169 -11.22 -5.59 10.54
N ILE A 170 -11.06 -5.69 11.86
CA ILE A 170 -11.97 -5.10 12.86
C ILE A 170 -11.99 -3.58 12.79
N ILE A 171 -10.83 -2.92 12.59
CA ILE A 171 -10.73 -1.46 12.39
C ILE A 171 -11.48 -1.04 11.11
N SER A 172 -11.19 -1.71 9.98
CA SER A 172 -11.81 -1.41 8.68
C SER A 172 -13.34 -1.62 8.65
N ILE A 173 -13.91 -2.30 9.65
CA ILE A 173 -15.30 -2.79 9.56
C ILE A 173 -16.34 -1.65 9.65
N GLU A 174 -15.96 -0.48 10.18
CA GLU A 174 -16.83 0.70 10.32
C GLU A 174 -17.51 1.12 9.01
N GLU A 175 -16.79 0.99 7.88
CA GLU A 175 -17.28 1.32 6.53
C GLU A 175 -18.41 0.39 6.04
N TYR A 176 -18.57 -0.78 6.66
CA TYR A 176 -19.42 -1.87 6.19
C TYR A 176 -20.78 -1.83 6.90
N GLN A 177 -21.82 -2.35 6.24
CA GLN A 177 -23.16 -2.41 6.83
C GLN A 177 -23.17 -3.20 8.13
N GLY A 178 -23.51 -2.53 9.23
CA GLY A 178 -23.53 -3.10 10.57
C GLY A 178 -22.22 -2.98 11.36
N GLY A 179 -21.17 -2.36 10.80
CA GLY A 179 -19.93 -2.07 11.52
C GLY A 179 -19.99 -0.85 12.43
N ALA A 180 -20.93 0.07 12.17
CA ALA A 180 -21.04 1.38 12.82
C ALA A 180 -20.92 1.36 14.37
N GLY A 181 -20.15 2.30 14.93
CA GLY A 181 -19.84 2.36 16.36
C GLY A 181 -18.83 1.29 16.79
N THR A 182 -17.90 0.92 15.91
CA THR A 182 -16.73 0.09 16.21
C THR A 182 -15.52 0.94 16.53
N LEU A 183 -15.25 2.04 15.80
CA LEU A 183 -14.19 2.98 16.17
C LEU A 183 -14.42 3.58 17.57
N ASP A 184 -15.65 4.00 17.88
CA ASP A 184 -16.07 4.43 19.24
C ASP A 184 -15.83 3.36 20.31
N TRP A 185 -15.92 2.07 19.95
CA TRP A 185 -15.71 0.97 20.89
C TRP A 185 -14.22 0.69 21.10
N LEU A 186 -13.42 0.75 20.03
CA LEU A 186 -11.98 0.59 20.08
C LEU A 186 -11.29 1.71 20.87
N ASP A 187 -11.75 2.97 20.76
CA ASP A 187 -11.26 4.07 21.60
C ASP A 187 -11.58 3.84 23.09
N ARG A 188 -12.82 3.43 23.41
CA ARG A 188 -13.21 3.08 24.79
C ARG A 188 -12.49 1.85 25.34
N CYS A 189 -11.92 1.01 24.49
CA CYS A 189 -11.01 -0.07 24.85
C CYS A 189 -9.53 0.33 24.87
N ASN A 190 -9.22 1.63 24.72
CA ASN A 190 -7.88 2.19 24.70
C ASN A 190 -6.95 1.58 23.64
N LEU A 191 -7.48 1.26 22.44
CA LEU A 191 -6.71 0.62 21.36
C LEU A 191 -5.41 1.40 21.06
N ILE A 192 -5.51 2.69 20.76
CA ILE A 192 -4.36 3.54 20.43
C ILE A 192 -3.36 3.61 21.59
N GLY A 193 -3.85 3.85 22.81
CA GLY A 193 -2.98 3.97 23.99
C GLY A 193 -2.19 2.70 24.26
N GLY A 194 -2.81 1.52 24.04
CA GLY A 194 -2.15 0.22 24.18
C GLY A 194 -1.20 -0.11 23.01
N ILE A 195 -1.55 0.18 21.75
CA ILE A 195 -0.59 0.03 20.63
C ILE A 195 0.64 0.92 20.87
N ILE A 196 0.47 2.10 21.46
CA ILE A 196 1.59 2.98 21.83
C ILE A 196 2.40 2.43 23.02
N ASP A 197 1.86 1.58 23.89
CA ASP A 197 2.65 0.88 24.92
C ASP A 197 3.55 -0.22 24.33
N GLU A 198 3.18 -0.82 23.18
CA GLU A 198 4.02 -1.79 22.45
C GLU A 198 5.20 -1.13 21.70
N PHE A 199 5.42 0.18 21.90
CA PHE A 199 6.68 0.87 21.56
C PHE A 199 7.69 0.92 22.73
N ASP A 200 7.58 0.09 23.77
CA ASP A 200 8.66 -0.01 24.76
C ASP A 200 9.89 -0.74 24.18
N PRO A 201 11.10 -0.14 24.12
CA PRO A 201 12.34 -0.75 23.62
C PRO A 201 12.81 -2.06 24.29
N SER A 202 12.07 -2.58 25.27
CA SER A 202 12.27 -3.93 25.81
C SER A 202 11.48 -5.03 25.09
N LEU A 203 10.78 -4.68 24.00
CA LEU A 203 10.07 -5.59 23.09
C LEU A 203 10.86 -5.82 21.79
N ASP A 204 10.58 -6.94 21.12
CA ASP A 204 11.23 -7.35 19.88
C ASP A 204 10.77 -6.50 18.67
N SER A 205 11.56 -6.51 17.58
CA SER A 205 11.37 -5.62 16.41
C SER A 205 9.98 -5.70 15.78
N GLU A 206 9.39 -6.89 15.81
CA GLU A 206 8.10 -7.24 15.23
C GLU A 206 6.94 -6.55 15.98
N TYR A 207 7.08 -6.25 17.28
CA TYR A 207 6.10 -5.41 17.99
C TYR A 207 6.14 -3.97 17.47
N HIS A 208 7.34 -3.39 17.34
CA HIS A 208 7.53 -2.03 16.83
C HIS A 208 7.00 -1.85 15.39
N GLU A 209 7.30 -2.82 14.52
CA GLU A 209 6.85 -2.83 13.14
C GLU A 209 5.34 -2.90 13.02
N ASN A 210 4.71 -3.91 13.63
CA ASN A 210 3.28 -4.12 13.51
C ASN A 210 2.47 -3.01 14.21
N ALA A 211 2.98 -2.45 15.33
CA ALA A 211 2.40 -1.27 15.95
C ALA A 211 2.44 -0.05 15.01
N SER A 212 3.55 0.19 14.32
CA SER A 212 3.69 1.27 13.35
C SER A 212 2.81 1.08 12.12
N PHE A 213 2.73 -0.15 11.61
CA PHE A 213 1.84 -0.52 10.51
C PHE A 213 0.37 -0.28 10.86
N ILE A 214 -0.11 -0.75 12.01
CA ILE A 214 -1.51 -0.55 12.43
C ILE A 214 -1.84 0.95 12.62
N LEU A 215 -0.95 1.73 13.25
CA LEU A 215 -1.20 3.17 13.41
C LEU A 215 -1.17 3.90 12.06
N SER A 216 -0.29 3.51 11.13
CA SER A 216 -0.23 4.09 9.79
C SER A 216 -1.46 3.75 8.94
N GLU A 217 -1.96 2.52 9.02
CA GLU A 217 -3.20 2.07 8.39
C GLU A 217 -4.44 2.78 8.98
N ILE A 218 -4.48 3.01 10.30
CA ILE A 218 -5.54 3.83 10.92
C ILE A 218 -5.53 5.25 10.33
N VAL A 219 -4.35 5.86 10.17
CA VAL A 219 -4.19 7.20 9.56
C VAL A 219 -4.63 7.21 8.09
N GLU A 220 -4.40 6.13 7.34
CA GLU A 220 -4.81 6.02 5.94
C GLU A 220 -6.31 5.80 5.77
N MET A 221 -6.88 4.78 6.43
CA MET A 221 -8.32 4.47 6.38
C MET A 221 -9.17 5.68 6.81
N THR A 222 -8.62 6.52 7.70
CA THR A 222 -9.32 7.72 8.21
C THR A 222 -8.83 9.03 7.59
N ARG A 223 -8.00 9.00 6.53
CA ARG A 223 -7.45 10.21 5.86
C ARG A 223 -8.55 11.22 5.49
N ASN A 224 -9.69 10.72 4.99
CA ASN A 224 -10.85 11.50 4.54
C ASN A 224 -11.97 11.64 5.60
N VAL A 225 -11.79 11.15 6.83
CA VAL A 225 -12.82 11.12 7.87
C VAL A 225 -12.43 12.07 9.01
N SER A 226 -13.02 13.27 9.02
CA SER A 226 -12.74 14.31 10.02
C SER A 226 -12.97 13.85 11.46
N ASP A 227 -14.03 13.08 11.69
CA ASP A 227 -14.60 12.81 13.02
C ASP A 227 -14.23 11.37 13.49
N SER A 228 -12.98 10.95 13.28
CA SER A 228 -12.50 9.61 13.67
C SER A 228 -11.98 9.59 15.11
N PRO A 229 -12.63 8.87 16.06
CA PRO A 229 -12.23 8.91 17.47
C PRO A 229 -10.86 8.26 17.75
N LEU A 230 -10.45 7.28 16.92
CA LEU A 230 -9.09 6.72 17.00
C LEU A 230 -8.02 7.71 16.55
N LEU A 231 -8.35 8.57 15.59
CA LEU A 231 -7.43 9.57 15.06
C LEU A 231 -7.33 10.79 15.98
N GLU A 232 -8.46 11.27 16.51
CA GLU A 232 -8.47 12.26 17.59
C GLU A 232 -7.67 11.79 18.82
N ARG A 233 -7.71 10.49 19.13
CA ARG A 233 -6.90 9.88 20.20
C ARG A 233 -5.41 9.89 19.85
N LEU A 234 -5.04 9.49 18.64
CA LEU A 234 -3.64 9.42 18.18
C LEU A 234 -2.99 10.81 18.08
N GLU A 235 -3.72 11.80 17.58
CA GLU A 235 -3.27 13.19 17.42
C GLU A 235 -3.33 14.00 18.74
N SER A 236 -3.81 13.38 19.84
CA SER A 236 -3.91 14.02 21.15
C SER A 236 -2.55 14.27 21.82
N GLU A 237 -2.47 15.32 22.64
CA GLU A 237 -1.24 15.71 23.35
C GLU A 237 -0.69 14.60 24.26
N GLU A 238 -1.55 13.75 24.82
CA GLU A 238 -1.15 12.60 25.63
C GLU A 238 -0.41 11.54 24.79
N MET A 239 -0.97 11.17 23.64
CA MET A 239 -0.45 10.08 22.81
C MET A 239 0.77 10.49 22.01
N ILE A 240 0.81 11.72 21.47
CA ILE A 240 2.00 12.28 20.81
C ILE A 240 3.18 12.33 21.79
N LYS A 241 2.98 12.80 23.03
CA LYS A 241 4.04 12.84 24.07
C LYS A 241 4.50 11.45 24.48
N LYS A 242 3.56 10.52 24.63
CA LYS A 242 3.86 9.12 24.97
C LYS A 242 4.74 8.48 23.87
N LEU A 243 4.37 8.63 22.60
CA LEU A 243 5.13 8.10 21.46
C LEU A 243 6.54 8.72 21.37
N TYR A 244 6.67 10.06 21.49
CA TYR A 244 7.98 10.70 21.57
C TYR A 244 8.82 10.22 22.77
N SER A 245 8.18 9.95 23.92
CA SER A 245 8.89 9.43 25.11
C SER A 245 9.44 8.02 24.93
N TYR A 246 8.94 7.24 23.96
CA TYR A 246 9.49 5.95 23.55
C TYR A 246 10.57 6.08 22.47
N ILE A 247 10.32 6.86 21.41
CA ILE A 247 11.28 7.14 20.32
C ILE A 247 12.63 7.63 20.88
N LEU A 248 12.61 8.47 21.92
CA LEU A 248 13.82 9.11 22.48
C LEU A 248 14.27 8.49 23.82
N LYS A 249 13.76 7.30 24.18
CA LYS A 249 14.03 6.63 25.46
C LYS A 249 15.44 6.03 25.54
N ASP A 250 15.85 5.35 24.47
CA ASP A 250 17.00 4.45 24.46
C ASP A 250 18.17 4.97 23.62
N VAL A 251 19.39 4.62 24.03
CA VAL A 251 20.65 4.90 23.33
C VAL A 251 21.57 3.67 23.56
N PRO A 252 21.98 2.91 22.52
CA PRO A 252 21.77 3.16 21.08
C PRO A 252 20.30 3.22 20.66
N LEU A 253 20.05 3.87 19.53
CA LEU A 253 18.75 3.82 18.89
C LEU A 253 18.59 2.44 18.22
N GLY A 254 17.39 1.87 18.32
CA GLY A 254 17.00 0.65 17.61
C GLY A 254 15.61 0.79 16.97
N THR A 255 14.99 -0.34 16.65
CA THR A 255 13.72 -0.40 15.90
C THR A 255 12.58 0.49 16.43
N THR A 256 12.44 0.70 17.75
CA THR A 256 11.47 1.65 18.33
C THR A 256 11.56 3.05 17.72
N PHE A 257 12.78 3.56 17.49
CA PHE A 257 13.01 4.88 16.91
C PHE A 257 12.54 4.93 15.45
N LEU A 258 12.89 3.91 14.66
CA LEU A 258 12.64 3.85 13.22
C LEU A 258 11.14 3.74 12.92
N TYR A 259 10.46 2.83 13.59
CA TYR A 259 9.03 2.59 13.42
C TYR A 259 8.18 3.68 14.10
N GLY A 260 8.55 4.15 15.29
CA GLY A 260 7.84 5.23 15.98
C GLY A 260 7.92 6.57 15.26
N LEU A 261 9.10 6.93 14.74
CA LEU A 261 9.27 8.15 13.94
C LEU A 261 8.57 8.05 12.57
N THR A 262 8.37 6.84 12.04
CA THR A 262 7.55 6.61 10.83
C THR A 262 6.07 6.95 11.09
N VAL A 263 5.49 6.61 12.25
CA VAL A 263 4.11 7.03 12.62
C VAL A 263 4.02 8.57 12.72
N ILE A 264 4.99 9.23 13.33
CA ILE A 264 5.06 10.69 13.40
C ILE A 264 5.10 11.31 11.99
N ILE A 265 5.95 10.78 11.10
CA ILE A 265 6.04 11.20 9.69
C ILE A 265 4.70 11.02 8.97
N ARG A 266 4.00 9.89 9.19
CA ARG A 266 2.70 9.60 8.57
C ARG A 266 1.63 10.62 8.97
N LEU A 267 1.63 11.04 10.24
CA LEU A 267 0.75 12.10 10.75
C LEU A 267 1.10 13.48 10.15
N LEU A 268 2.39 13.81 10.02
CA LEU A 268 2.84 15.06 9.38
C LEU A 268 2.37 15.15 7.91
N ARG A 269 2.44 14.04 7.15
CA ARG A 269 1.93 13.98 5.78
C ARG A 269 0.40 14.14 5.72
N ARG A 270 -0.36 13.54 6.65
CA ARG A 270 -1.82 13.72 6.73
C ARG A 270 -2.23 15.18 6.99
N ASP A 271 -1.56 15.87 7.91
CA ASP A 271 -1.89 17.27 8.23
C ASP A 271 -1.70 18.19 7.02
N LYS A 272 -0.60 17.97 6.26
CA LYS A 272 -0.34 18.65 4.99
C LYS A 272 -1.45 18.40 3.96
N ASP A 273 -1.89 17.15 3.77
CA ASP A 273 -2.93 16.83 2.76
C ASP A 273 -4.28 17.49 3.06
N ASN A 274 -4.61 17.65 4.35
CA ASN A 274 -5.81 18.35 4.79
C ASN A 274 -5.65 19.89 4.76
N SER A 275 -4.42 20.38 4.88
CA SER A 275 -4.09 21.79 4.80
C SER A 275 -4.08 22.29 3.35
N LYS A 276 -4.89 23.30 3.06
CA LYS A 276 -4.76 24.04 1.78
C LYS A 276 -3.37 24.67 1.72
N ASN A 277 -2.69 24.51 0.58
CA ASN A 277 -1.26 24.78 0.35
C ASN A 277 -0.70 26.19 0.66
N GLU A 278 -1.48 27.10 1.25
CA GLU A 278 -1.04 28.43 1.67
C GLU A 278 -0.08 28.35 2.88
N PRO A 279 0.96 29.21 2.97
CA PRO A 279 1.89 29.19 4.11
C PRO A 279 1.19 29.65 5.39
N VAL A 280 1.07 28.75 6.37
CA VAL A 280 0.17 28.98 7.51
C VAL A 280 0.86 29.80 8.60
N VAL A 281 0.40 31.04 8.80
CA VAL A 281 0.92 31.96 9.84
C VAL A 281 0.27 31.69 11.21
N THR A 282 0.34 30.43 11.67
CA THR A 282 -0.19 30.00 12.97
C THR A 282 0.82 30.30 14.10
N PRO A 283 0.42 30.94 15.21
CA PRO A 283 1.23 31.05 16.41
C PRO A 283 1.68 29.69 16.95
N LEU A 284 2.85 29.61 17.58
CA LEU A 284 3.37 28.36 18.19
C LEU A 284 2.40 27.80 19.23
N GLU A 285 1.67 28.68 19.92
CA GLU A 285 0.63 28.37 20.89
C GLU A 285 -0.62 27.72 20.28
N GLU A 286 -0.87 27.94 18.98
CA GLU A 286 -2.09 27.50 18.26
C GLU A 286 -1.86 26.26 17.37
N LEU A 287 -0.61 25.82 17.18
CA LEU A 287 -0.28 24.56 16.48
C LEU A 287 -0.91 23.31 17.14
N THR A 288 -1.06 22.23 16.37
CA THR A 288 -1.48 20.92 16.90
C THR A 288 -0.40 20.33 17.82
N PRO A 289 -0.74 19.35 18.70
CA PRO A 289 0.24 18.73 19.59
C PRO A 289 1.41 18.07 18.84
N LEU A 290 1.13 17.49 17.67
CA LEU A 290 2.12 16.91 16.76
C LEU A 290 3.28 17.88 16.49
N PHE A 291 2.99 19.07 15.94
CA PHE A 291 4.04 20.04 15.62
C PHE A 291 4.68 20.67 16.86
N LYS A 292 3.93 20.85 17.96
CA LYS A 292 4.47 21.36 19.23
C LYS A 292 5.59 20.48 19.78
N GLU A 293 5.33 19.17 19.93
CA GLU A 293 6.35 18.25 20.44
C GLU A 293 7.47 18.00 19.41
N SER A 294 7.15 18.02 18.10
CA SER A 294 8.16 18.00 17.03
C SER A 294 9.14 19.18 17.13
N ILE A 295 8.66 20.37 17.49
CA ILE A 295 9.49 21.57 17.72
C ILE A 295 10.26 21.48 19.05
N VAL A 296 9.73 20.82 20.07
CA VAL A 296 10.48 20.55 21.33
C VAL A 296 11.71 19.69 21.06
N HIS A 297 11.54 18.59 20.32
CA HIS A 297 12.60 17.61 20.06
C HIS A 297 13.51 17.92 18.86
N ILE A 298 13.26 19.02 18.12
CA ILE A 298 14.00 19.36 16.89
C ILE A 298 15.51 19.54 17.11
N GLU A 299 15.95 20.04 18.28
CA GLU A 299 17.37 20.17 18.63
C GLU A 299 18.01 18.80 18.92
N GLU A 300 17.24 17.82 19.39
CA GLU A 300 17.68 16.47 19.72
C GLU A 300 17.83 15.65 18.44
N PHE A 301 16.86 15.70 17.53
CA PHE A 301 17.02 15.12 16.19
C PHE A 301 18.21 15.74 15.42
N ASN A 302 18.47 17.04 15.54
CA ASN A 302 19.65 17.68 14.95
C ASN A 302 20.98 17.18 15.58
N LYS A 303 20.98 16.86 16.88
CA LYS A 303 22.15 16.22 17.53
C LYS A 303 22.34 14.79 17.01
N LEU A 304 21.27 13.99 16.89
CA LEU A 304 21.34 12.63 16.33
C LEU A 304 21.84 12.65 14.88
N LEU A 305 21.40 13.62 14.07
CA LEU A 305 21.90 13.80 12.69
C LEU A 305 23.42 14.07 12.64
N LYS A 306 23.98 14.70 13.68
CA LYS A 306 25.40 15.03 13.83
C LYS A 306 26.23 13.94 14.52
N GLN A 307 25.60 12.95 15.16
CA GLN A 307 26.29 11.79 15.74
C GLN A 307 26.77 10.82 14.65
N THR A 308 27.81 10.05 14.96
CA THR A 308 28.43 9.08 14.05
C THR A 308 28.94 7.88 14.83
N SER A 309 28.55 6.66 14.43
CA SER A 309 29.17 5.42 14.92
C SER A 309 30.64 5.33 14.48
N GLU A 310 31.49 4.62 15.23
CA GLU A 310 32.85 4.28 14.82
C GLU A 310 32.88 3.10 13.82
N ALA A 311 31.72 2.52 13.48
CA ALA A 311 31.60 1.43 12.52
C ALA A 311 32.17 1.76 11.13
N SER A 312 32.63 0.72 10.44
CA SER A 312 33.11 0.80 9.05
C SER A 312 32.73 -0.46 8.30
N PHE A 313 32.14 -0.26 7.12
CA PHE A 313 31.78 -1.34 6.19
C PHE A 313 32.54 -1.15 4.87
N THR A 314 32.75 -2.23 4.11
CA THR A 314 33.33 -2.14 2.76
C THR A 314 32.23 -2.41 1.74
N THR A 315 31.88 -1.41 0.94
CA THR A 315 30.95 -1.53 -0.19
C THR A 315 31.72 -1.82 -1.48
N THR A 316 30.99 -2.05 -2.58
CA THR A 316 31.56 -2.11 -3.93
C THR A 316 32.25 -0.83 -4.40
N THR A 317 31.98 0.32 -3.74
CA THR A 317 32.58 1.63 -4.04
C THR A 317 33.68 2.05 -3.07
N GLY A 318 33.91 1.33 -1.97
CA GLY A 318 35.01 1.56 -1.04
C GLY A 318 34.65 1.41 0.45
N PRO A 319 35.53 1.85 1.37
CA PRO A 319 35.23 1.85 2.79
C PRO A 319 34.22 2.97 3.14
N LEU A 320 33.04 2.58 3.61
CA LEU A 320 32.04 3.46 4.20
C LEU A 320 32.33 3.58 5.70
N SER A 321 32.92 4.71 6.12
CA SER A 321 33.16 5.02 7.54
C SER A 321 33.02 6.52 7.81
N PRO A 322 32.16 6.94 8.74
CA PRO A 322 31.07 6.15 9.34
C PRO A 322 30.01 5.77 8.28
N PRO A 323 29.12 4.80 8.55
CA PRO A 323 27.84 4.69 7.83
C PRO A 323 26.94 5.91 8.08
N LEU A 324 25.89 6.06 7.25
CA LEU A 324 24.78 6.94 7.59
C LEU A 324 23.94 6.30 8.72
N GLY A 325 23.54 5.03 8.54
CA GLY A 325 22.56 4.31 9.38
C GLY A 325 21.12 4.69 9.04
N PHE A 326 20.17 3.76 9.15
CA PHE A 326 18.75 4.07 8.84
C PHE A 326 18.20 5.17 9.74
N HIS A 327 18.62 5.18 11.00
CA HIS A 327 18.29 6.20 12.01
C HIS A 327 18.47 7.64 11.52
N ARG A 328 19.61 7.94 10.89
CA ARG A 328 19.92 9.31 10.41
C ARG A 328 19.27 9.62 9.07
N LEU A 329 18.90 8.62 8.28
CA LEU A 329 18.04 8.79 7.11
C LEU A 329 16.60 9.12 7.53
N LYS A 330 16.04 8.40 8.51
CA LYS A 330 14.70 8.65 9.08
C LYS A 330 14.57 10.04 9.73
N VAL A 331 15.66 10.57 10.32
CA VAL A 331 15.73 11.98 10.78
C VAL A 331 15.64 12.99 9.63
N ILE A 332 16.25 12.70 8.48
CA ILE A 332 16.18 13.58 7.30
C ILE A 332 14.79 13.52 6.67
N GLU A 333 14.16 12.34 6.66
CA GLU A 333 12.74 12.17 6.30
C GLU A 333 11.82 13.04 7.17
N PHE A 334 11.97 12.96 8.50
CA PHE A 334 11.25 13.79 9.46
C PHE A 334 11.47 15.30 9.24
N PHE A 335 12.70 15.74 8.98
CA PHE A 335 12.96 17.14 8.63
C PHE A 335 12.38 17.54 7.27
N ALA A 336 12.32 16.64 6.29
CA ALA A 336 11.67 16.90 5.01
C ALA A 336 10.17 17.18 5.23
N ASP A 337 9.46 16.32 5.95
CA ASP A 337 8.02 16.48 6.18
C ASP A 337 7.67 17.63 7.13
N LEU A 338 8.52 17.97 8.10
CA LEU A 338 8.37 19.21 8.88
C LEU A 338 8.50 20.48 8.03
N ILE A 339 9.42 20.53 7.06
CA ILE A 339 9.56 21.66 6.13
C ILE A 339 8.38 21.67 5.12
N ASN A 340 7.88 20.48 4.74
CA ASN A 340 6.73 20.28 3.85
C ASN A 340 5.42 20.88 4.39
N SER A 341 5.31 21.09 5.71
CA SER A 341 4.13 21.66 6.39
C SER A 341 4.05 23.20 6.37
N ARG A 342 5.08 23.90 5.90
CA ARG A 342 5.08 25.36 5.61
C ARG A 342 4.80 26.28 6.81
N TYR A 343 4.98 25.82 8.05
CA TYR A 343 4.86 26.68 9.23
C TYR A 343 6.13 27.52 9.45
N LEU A 344 5.99 28.85 9.34
CA LEU A 344 7.11 29.82 9.46
C LEU A 344 7.87 29.76 10.81
N CYS A 345 7.30 29.14 11.85
CA CYS A 345 7.96 28.91 13.13
C CYS A 345 8.87 27.66 13.12
N ILE A 346 8.54 26.65 12.32
CA ILE A 346 9.42 25.49 12.04
C ILE A 346 10.60 25.97 11.19
N ASP A 347 10.35 26.70 10.11
CA ASP A 347 11.38 27.26 9.23
C ASP A 347 12.44 28.04 10.03
N LYS A 348 12.00 28.85 11.00
CA LYS A 348 12.90 29.60 11.89
C LYS A 348 13.75 28.71 12.79
N LYS A 349 13.22 27.56 13.25
CA LYS A 349 14.00 26.57 14.00
C LYS A 349 14.95 25.76 13.12
N ILE A 350 14.57 25.48 11.87
CA ILE A 350 15.44 24.86 10.85
C ILE A 350 16.66 25.76 10.56
N MET A 351 16.44 27.08 10.45
CA MET A 351 17.50 28.08 10.28
C MET A 351 18.34 28.30 11.55
N GLU A 352 17.72 28.45 12.73
CA GLU A 352 18.41 28.68 14.02
C GLU A 352 19.40 27.55 14.40
N LEU A 353 19.20 26.35 13.85
CA LEU A 353 19.93 25.13 14.22
C LEU A 353 20.89 24.60 13.13
N ASP A 354 21.12 25.36 12.06
CA ASP A 354 21.96 25.00 10.91
C ASP A 354 21.58 23.64 10.26
N ILE A 355 20.30 23.27 10.31
CA ILE A 355 19.84 21.94 9.85
C ILE A 355 20.07 21.78 8.34
N LEU A 356 19.84 22.82 7.54
CA LEU A 356 20.09 22.80 6.09
C LEU A 356 21.56 22.56 5.74
N SER A 357 22.49 23.23 6.44
CA SER A 357 23.94 23.00 6.24
C SER A 357 24.33 21.57 6.63
N THR A 358 23.73 21.06 7.71
CA THR A 358 23.94 19.70 8.19
C THR A 358 23.48 18.66 7.15
N CYS A 359 22.28 18.81 6.59
CA CYS A 359 21.79 17.93 5.53
C CYS A 359 22.72 17.97 4.29
N LEU A 360 23.06 19.17 3.79
CA LEU A 360 23.97 19.29 2.64
C LEU A 360 25.35 18.66 2.90
N GLU A 361 25.88 18.73 4.12
CA GLU A 361 27.13 18.05 4.47
C GLU A 361 27.03 16.52 4.36
N LEU A 362 25.87 15.93 4.65
CA LEU A 362 25.65 14.49 4.45
C LEU A 362 25.47 14.14 2.97
N PHE A 363 24.75 14.96 2.19
CA PHE A 363 24.56 14.79 0.74
C PHE A 363 25.88 14.59 0.00
N PHE A 364 26.84 15.50 0.23
CA PHE A 364 28.17 15.44 -0.40
C PHE A 364 29.10 14.40 0.26
N LYS A 365 28.94 14.10 1.55
CA LYS A 365 29.74 13.08 2.27
C LYS A 365 29.47 11.65 1.79
N TYR A 366 28.24 11.35 1.37
CA TYR A 366 27.84 10.00 0.96
C TYR A 366 27.50 9.95 -0.55
N PRO A 367 28.48 10.00 -1.46
CA PRO A 367 28.28 10.14 -2.91
C PRO A 367 27.52 9.00 -3.61
N TRP A 368 27.14 7.94 -2.88
CA TRP A 368 26.49 6.73 -3.41
C TRP A 368 25.18 6.35 -2.68
N ASN A 369 24.62 7.23 -1.84
CA ASN A 369 23.35 6.98 -1.14
C ASN A 369 22.18 7.70 -1.82
N ASN A 370 21.55 7.03 -2.79
CA ASN A 370 20.47 7.61 -3.59
C ASN A 370 19.23 8.01 -2.76
N LEU A 371 18.92 7.29 -1.67
CA LEU A 371 17.78 7.61 -0.79
C LEU A 371 18.00 8.95 -0.08
N LEU A 372 19.19 9.13 0.50
CA LEU A 372 19.64 10.40 1.08
C LEU A 372 19.59 11.55 0.06
N HIS A 373 20.04 11.31 -1.17
CA HIS A 373 20.03 12.32 -2.22
C HIS A 373 18.62 12.69 -2.66
N SER A 374 17.70 11.72 -2.70
CA SER A 374 16.29 11.94 -3.01
C SER A 374 15.59 12.79 -1.95
N GLN A 375 15.77 12.48 -0.66
CA GLN A 375 15.16 13.26 0.43
C GLN A 375 15.71 14.69 0.51
N ILE A 376 17.03 14.87 0.32
CA ILE A 376 17.63 16.22 0.36
C ILE A 376 17.31 17.02 -0.90
N HIS A 377 17.17 16.36 -2.05
CA HIS A 377 16.59 16.97 -3.26
C HIS A 377 15.18 17.47 -2.96
N GLN A 378 14.31 16.63 -2.40
CA GLN A 378 12.95 17.00 -2.02
C GLN A 378 12.91 18.20 -1.05
N ILE A 379 13.77 18.23 -0.02
CA ILE A 379 13.95 19.40 0.87
C ILE A 379 14.31 20.65 0.05
N CYS A 380 15.27 20.57 -0.86
CA CYS A 380 15.66 21.71 -1.70
C CYS A 380 14.51 22.16 -2.63
N GLN A 381 13.77 21.23 -3.23
CA GLN A 381 12.59 21.54 -4.06
C GLN A 381 11.52 22.28 -3.24
N ILE A 382 11.13 21.73 -2.08
CA ILE A 382 10.12 22.34 -1.20
C ILE A 382 10.52 23.77 -0.82
N ILE A 383 11.78 24.00 -0.43
CA ILE A 383 12.26 25.33 -0.05
C ILE A 383 12.27 26.28 -1.25
N LEU A 384 12.84 25.87 -2.39
CA LEU A 384 13.01 26.74 -3.57
C LEU A 384 11.66 27.21 -4.13
N TYR A 385 10.66 26.33 -4.18
CA TYR A 385 9.31 26.67 -4.65
C TYR A 385 8.34 27.12 -3.53
N SER A 386 8.81 27.30 -2.29
CA SER A 386 8.00 27.88 -1.21
C SER A 386 7.73 29.37 -1.41
N GLU A 387 6.85 29.95 -0.58
CA GLU A 387 6.68 31.40 -0.46
C GLU A 387 7.63 32.03 0.58
N ASN A 388 8.40 31.23 1.33
CA ASN A 388 9.29 31.73 2.37
C ASN A 388 10.68 32.09 1.84
N ASP A 389 10.85 33.34 1.41
CA ASP A 389 12.15 33.84 0.94
C ASP A 389 13.23 33.87 2.04
N GLU A 390 12.89 34.00 3.33
CA GLU A 390 13.87 33.93 4.43
C GLU A 390 14.57 32.56 4.44
N LEU A 391 13.80 31.48 4.27
CA LEU A 391 14.31 30.11 4.20
C LEU A 391 15.12 29.83 2.94
N LYS A 392 14.70 30.35 1.78
CA LYS A 392 15.47 30.27 0.51
C LYS A 392 16.81 31.00 0.62
N MET A 393 16.81 32.20 1.21
CA MET A 393 18.01 32.99 1.45
C MET A 393 18.99 32.22 2.35
N SER A 394 18.50 31.53 3.38
CA SER A 394 19.34 30.71 4.26
C SER A 394 19.90 29.46 3.57
N LEU A 395 19.09 28.75 2.76
CA LEU A 395 19.57 27.63 1.94
C LEU A 395 20.71 28.05 0.98
N LEU A 396 20.58 29.22 0.34
CA LEU A 396 21.54 29.68 -0.66
C LEU A 396 22.77 30.38 -0.06
N LYS A 397 22.62 31.23 0.97
CA LYS A 397 23.73 31.99 1.57
C LYS A 397 24.36 31.31 2.80
N ASP A 398 23.56 30.90 3.77
CA ASP A 398 24.08 30.41 5.06
C ASP A 398 24.59 28.97 4.94
N ALA A 399 23.76 28.09 4.35
CA ALA A 399 24.13 26.72 4.00
C ALA A 399 25.02 26.61 2.75
N LYS A 400 25.20 27.71 2.00
CA LYS A 400 26.13 27.89 0.85
C LYS A 400 25.90 26.93 -0.32
N LEU A 401 24.63 26.62 -0.63
CA LEU A 401 24.29 25.65 -1.66
C LEU A 401 24.95 25.94 -3.03
N LEU A 402 25.05 27.21 -3.44
CA LEU A 402 25.68 27.60 -4.71
C LEU A 402 27.17 27.17 -4.78
N ASP A 403 27.96 27.52 -3.77
CA ASP A 403 29.39 27.18 -3.74
C ASP A 403 29.60 25.66 -3.59
N ARG A 404 28.77 24.98 -2.78
CA ARG A 404 28.84 23.51 -2.62
C ARG A 404 28.56 22.77 -3.94
N ILE A 405 27.58 23.22 -4.73
CA ILE A 405 27.29 22.67 -6.07
C ILE A 405 28.50 22.84 -7.00
N ILE A 406 29.08 24.05 -7.05
CA ILE A 406 30.24 24.36 -7.90
C ILE A 406 31.48 23.54 -7.49
N GLU A 407 31.73 23.37 -6.19
CA GLU A 407 32.84 22.56 -5.69
C GLU A 407 32.64 21.06 -5.96
N ALA A 408 31.40 20.57 -5.85
CA ALA A 408 31.05 19.18 -6.14
C ALA A 408 31.15 18.84 -7.63
N ASP A 409 30.71 19.74 -8.53
CA ASP A 409 30.92 19.56 -9.97
C ASP A 409 32.42 19.59 -10.32
N GLN A 410 33.19 20.54 -9.78
CA GLN A 410 34.64 20.57 -10.02
C GLN A 410 35.34 19.31 -9.50
N ALA A 411 34.90 18.76 -8.37
CA ALA A 411 35.38 17.48 -7.85
C ALA A 411 35.01 16.31 -8.78
N ASN A 412 33.75 16.21 -9.21
CA ASN A 412 33.26 15.20 -10.17
C ASN A 412 34.02 15.27 -11.51
N THR A 413 34.18 16.47 -12.05
CA THR A 413 34.90 16.76 -13.29
C THR A 413 36.41 16.49 -13.17
N ASN A 414 36.98 16.50 -11.96
CA ASN A 414 38.36 16.07 -11.72
C ASN A 414 38.47 14.56 -11.50
N GLU A 415 37.48 13.93 -10.86
CA GLU A 415 37.39 12.48 -10.72
C GLU A 415 37.29 11.80 -12.09
N LEU A 416 36.39 12.27 -12.96
CA LEU A 416 36.22 11.78 -14.33
C LEU A 416 37.46 11.90 -15.24
N LYS A 417 38.48 12.69 -14.85
CA LYS A 417 39.78 12.75 -15.54
C LYS A 417 40.77 11.67 -15.08
N GLN A 418 40.48 10.97 -13.98
CA GLN A 418 41.32 9.90 -13.43
C GLN A 418 41.12 8.59 -14.20
N VAL A 419 42.14 7.72 -14.17
CA VAL A 419 42.04 6.38 -14.77
C VAL A 419 41.14 5.51 -13.88
N LYS A 420 39.94 5.18 -14.38
CA LYS A 420 38.79 4.59 -13.65
C LYS A 420 37.97 5.58 -12.79
N GLY A 421 38.05 6.89 -13.05
CA GLY A 421 37.12 7.84 -12.45
C GLY A 421 35.65 7.55 -12.80
N ILE A 422 34.73 7.79 -11.86
CA ILE A 422 33.29 7.52 -12.00
C ILE A 422 32.51 8.80 -11.63
N ARG A 423 31.43 9.11 -12.36
CA ARG A 423 30.50 10.22 -12.01
C ARG A 423 29.90 9.95 -10.63
N TYR A 424 29.92 10.92 -9.71
CA TYR A 424 29.29 10.72 -8.40
C TYR A 424 27.78 10.48 -8.52
N GLY A 425 27.21 9.61 -7.68
CA GLY A 425 25.81 9.21 -7.75
C GLY A 425 24.82 10.38 -7.62
N PHE A 426 25.15 11.37 -6.77
CA PHE A 426 24.30 12.56 -6.58
C PHE A 426 24.17 13.47 -7.81
N MET A 427 24.97 13.29 -8.87
CA MET A 427 25.07 14.30 -9.94
C MET A 427 23.76 14.55 -10.70
N GLY A 428 22.83 13.59 -10.75
CA GLY A 428 21.49 13.84 -11.29
C GLY A 428 20.65 14.77 -10.40
N PHE A 429 20.61 14.48 -9.10
CA PHE A 429 19.95 15.33 -8.11
C PHE A 429 20.59 16.72 -8.03
N LEU A 430 21.92 16.83 -8.12
CA LEU A 430 22.66 18.09 -8.16
C LEU A 430 22.26 18.95 -9.37
N ASN A 431 22.22 18.35 -10.57
CA ASN A 431 21.77 19.05 -11.78
C ASN A 431 20.33 19.55 -11.63
N SER A 432 19.43 18.72 -11.10
CA SER A 432 18.03 19.09 -10.88
C SER A 432 17.87 20.24 -9.87
N ILE A 433 18.58 20.19 -8.73
CA ILE A 433 18.60 21.30 -7.76
C ILE A 433 19.15 22.59 -8.42
N ALA A 434 20.23 22.49 -9.19
CA ALA A 434 20.82 23.64 -9.88
C ALA A 434 19.87 24.25 -10.93
N GLN A 435 19.12 23.42 -11.64
CA GLN A 435 18.08 23.86 -12.56
C GLN A 435 16.94 24.58 -11.83
N SER A 436 16.43 24.03 -10.73
CA SER A 436 15.39 24.69 -9.91
C SER A 436 15.85 26.03 -9.34
N ILE A 437 17.12 26.18 -8.94
CA ILE A 437 17.71 27.47 -8.56
C ILE A 437 17.67 28.46 -9.74
N CYS A 438 18.05 28.00 -10.94
CA CYS A 438 18.00 28.83 -12.14
C CYS A 438 16.58 29.25 -12.50
N ASP A 439 15.59 28.36 -12.38
CA ASP A 439 14.18 28.66 -12.63
C ASP A 439 13.59 29.64 -11.62
N VAL A 440 13.81 29.44 -10.31
CA VAL A 440 13.33 30.37 -9.28
C VAL A 440 14.01 31.74 -9.40
N SER A 441 15.27 31.81 -9.85
CA SER A 441 15.97 33.08 -10.12
C SER A 441 15.38 33.90 -11.29
N LYS A 442 14.52 33.31 -12.12
CA LYS A 442 13.77 34.06 -13.16
C LYS A 442 12.65 34.90 -12.54
N ASN A 443 12.10 34.45 -11.41
CA ASN A 443 10.87 34.97 -10.82
C ASN A 443 11.07 35.73 -9.50
N SER A 444 12.06 35.35 -8.66
CA SER A 444 12.44 36.14 -7.46
C SER A 444 13.67 37.02 -7.72
N PRO A 445 13.57 38.36 -7.60
CA PRO A 445 14.72 39.25 -7.72
C PRO A 445 15.73 39.11 -6.57
N GLU A 446 15.30 38.70 -5.38
CA GLU A 446 16.15 38.42 -4.22
C GLU A 446 17.09 37.25 -4.50
N ILE A 447 16.53 36.12 -4.95
CA ILE A 447 17.27 34.91 -5.34
C ILE A 447 18.21 35.22 -6.52
N LYS A 448 17.71 35.98 -7.50
CA LYS A 448 18.53 36.44 -8.62
C LYS A 448 19.73 37.26 -8.17
N GLN A 449 19.59 38.15 -7.18
CA GLN A 449 20.71 38.91 -6.66
C GLN A 449 21.80 37.99 -6.08
N ILE A 450 21.46 36.89 -5.40
CA ILE A 450 22.46 35.93 -4.88
C ILE A 450 23.22 35.24 -6.02
N VAL A 451 22.47 34.84 -7.06
CA VAL A 451 22.99 34.17 -8.25
C VAL A 451 23.94 35.09 -9.02
N ASP A 452 23.53 36.34 -9.27
CA ASP A 452 24.35 37.36 -9.93
C ASP A 452 25.55 37.82 -9.06
N GLU A 453 25.45 37.71 -7.72
CA GLU A 453 26.56 37.99 -6.77
C GLU A 453 27.68 36.94 -6.82
N ASN A 454 27.44 35.72 -7.32
CA ASN A 454 28.46 34.66 -7.43
C ASN A 454 28.91 34.43 -8.89
N PRO A 455 29.99 35.08 -9.37
CA PRO A 455 30.42 34.98 -10.77
C PRO A 455 30.91 33.58 -11.17
N LYS A 456 31.19 32.68 -10.22
CA LYS A 456 31.48 31.27 -10.53
C LYS A 456 30.22 30.51 -10.97
N TRP A 457 29.05 30.90 -10.46
CA TRP A 457 27.78 30.22 -10.76
C TRP A 457 27.43 30.36 -12.24
N GLY A 458 27.53 31.57 -12.81
CA GLY A 458 27.32 31.78 -14.24
C GLY A 458 28.25 30.95 -15.13
N VAL A 459 29.50 30.74 -14.71
CA VAL A 459 30.45 29.84 -15.41
C VAL A 459 30.00 28.39 -15.31
N PHE A 460 29.63 27.91 -14.11
CA PHE A 460 29.10 26.54 -13.93
C PHE A 460 27.82 26.30 -14.74
N VAL A 461 26.90 27.26 -14.79
CA VAL A 461 25.66 27.14 -15.58
C VAL A 461 25.99 26.98 -17.07
N THR A 462 26.80 27.87 -17.65
CA THR A 462 27.11 27.84 -19.09
C THR A 462 28.07 26.71 -19.50
N GLU A 463 29.07 26.38 -18.68
CA GLU A 463 30.11 25.39 -19.05
C GLU A 463 29.79 23.96 -18.61
N SER A 464 28.89 23.75 -17.64
CA SER A 464 28.63 22.42 -17.05
C SER A 464 27.14 22.04 -17.01
N LEU A 465 26.25 22.93 -16.53
CA LEU A 465 24.83 22.60 -16.40
C LEU A 465 24.09 22.59 -17.74
N GLU A 466 24.15 23.68 -18.52
CA GLU A 466 23.49 23.81 -19.83
C GLU A 466 23.87 22.67 -20.79
N PRO A 467 25.15 22.28 -20.97
CA PRO A 467 25.50 21.16 -21.84
C PRO A 467 24.87 19.83 -21.42
N VAL A 468 24.76 19.57 -20.11
CA VAL A 468 24.16 18.32 -19.61
C VAL A 468 22.64 18.36 -19.71
N LEU A 469 22.00 19.48 -19.37
CA LEU A 469 20.54 19.64 -19.53
C LEU A 469 20.11 19.56 -21.01
N ASN A 470 20.91 20.05 -21.96
CA ASN A 470 20.60 19.88 -23.37
C ASN A 470 20.57 18.38 -23.78
N ILE A 471 21.51 17.57 -23.26
CA ILE A 471 21.54 16.12 -23.50
C ILE A 471 20.42 15.40 -22.74
N GLU A 472 20.14 15.79 -21.49
CA GLU A 472 19.08 15.20 -20.66
C GLU A 472 17.66 15.57 -21.14
N ASN A 473 17.51 16.61 -21.98
CA ASN A 473 16.25 16.98 -22.67
C ASN A 473 16.19 16.58 -24.16
N GLU A 474 17.23 15.96 -24.73
CA GLU A 474 17.16 15.45 -26.11
C GLU A 474 16.17 14.26 -26.18
N PRO A 475 15.18 14.26 -27.10
CA PRO A 475 14.21 13.18 -27.18
C PRO A 475 14.90 11.87 -27.60
N LEU A 476 14.83 10.85 -26.73
CA LEU A 476 15.49 9.54 -26.89
C LEU A 476 15.05 8.72 -28.12
N GLY A 477 14.10 9.24 -28.91
CA GLY A 477 13.79 8.75 -30.25
C GLY A 477 12.96 9.77 -31.03
N GLU A 478 13.05 9.74 -32.36
CA GLU A 478 12.11 10.45 -33.22
C GLU A 478 10.69 9.92 -32.98
N PHE A 479 9.74 10.83 -32.74
CA PHE A 479 8.31 10.50 -32.73
C PHE A 479 7.85 10.21 -34.16
N LYS A 480 8.12 9.00 -34.65
CA LYS A 480 7.62 8.54 -35.96
C LYS A 480 6.09 8.55 -35.93
N PRO A 481 5.43 9.36 -36.77
CA PRO A 481 3.99 9.21 -36.96
C PRO A 481 3.71 7.77 -37.40
N SER A 482 2.71 7.13 -36.79
CA SER A 482 2.35 5.76 -37.15
C SER A 482 2.05 5.69 -38.65
N LEU A 483 2.60 4.69 -39.35
CA LEU A 483 2.44 4.47 -40.80
C LEU A 483 0.99 4.13 -41.24
N MET A 484 0.02 4.34 -40.35
CA MET A 484 -1.43 4.28 -40.59
C MET A 484 -1.99 5.56 -41.23
N THR A 485 -1.35 6.73 -41.08
CA THR A 485 -1.78 7.97 -41.76
C THR A 485 -1.19 8.08 -43.16
N ALA A 486 -1.98 7.70 -44.17
CA ALA A 486 -1.61 7.80 -45.58
C ALA A 486 -1.53 9.28 -46.05
N PRO A 487 -0.54 9.65 -46.89
CA PRO A 487 -0.36 11.02 -47.34
C PRO A 487 -1.17 11.40 -48.60
N GLU A 488 -1.66 12.65 -48.61
CA GLU A 488 -1.91 13.53 -49.76
C GLU A 488 -2.96 13.15 -50.84
N SER A 489 -4.22 13.51 -50.56
CA SER A 489 -5.13 14.22 -51.49
C SER A 489 -6.17 14.97 -50.64
N ALA A 490 -6.34 16.30 -50.67
CA ALA A 490 -6.63 17.22 -51.79
C ALA A 490 -8.03 16.99 -52.41
N GLU A 491 -8.78 18.08 -52.59
CA GLU A 491 -10.22 18.15 -52.95
C GLU A 491 -11.14 17.73 -51.77
N GLU A 492 -11.75 18.68 -51.06
CA GLU A 492 -13.06 19.33 -51.32
C GLU A 492 -14.27 18.51 -50.84
N ASP A 493 -14.79 18.82 -49.64
CA ASP A 493 -16.13 19.43 -49.49
C ASP A 493 -16.38 19.93 -48.04
N ASP A 494 -17.33 20.86 -47.87
CA ASP A 494 -17.73 21.43 -46.57
C ASP A 494 -18.70 20.51 -45.79
N ASP A 495 -18.57 20.46 -44.46
CA ASP A 495 -19.73 20.31 -43.58
C ASP A 495 -19.47 20.97 -42.21
N GLN A 496 -20.25 22.00 -41.87
CA GLN A 496 -19.99 22.91 -40.76
C GLN A 496 -20.83 22.55 -39.52
N TYR A 497 -20.15 22.24 -38.41
CA TYR A 497 -20.78 22.13 -37.09
C TYR A 497 -20.13 23.09 -36.10
N ASP A 498 -20.73 24.28 -35.97
CA ASP A 498 -20.37 25.26 -34.95
C ASP A 498 -20.72 24.72 -33.55
N ASN A 499 -19.78 24.85 -32.60
CA ASN A 499 -20.06 24.85 -31.17
C ASN A 499 -19.05 25.78 -30.50
N ASP A 500 -19.51 26.95 -30.07
CA ASP A 500 -18.74 27.86 -29.23
C ASP A 500 -18.49 27.23 -27.85
N ASP A 501 -17.23 27.02 -27.49
CA ASP A 501 -16.76 27.43 -26.16
C ASP A 501 -15.30 27.93 -26.22
N ASN A 502 -14.92 28.79 -25.28
CA ASN A 502 -13.71 29.60 -25.33
C ASN A 502 -12.70 29.17 -24.27
N GLY A 503 -11.50 28.74 -24.67
CA GLY A 503 -10.46 28.29 -23.74
C GLY A 503 -9.09 28.09 -24.38
N TYR A 504 -8.46 29.19 -24.83
CA TYR A 504 -7.04 29.17 -25.19
C TYR A 504 -6.15 29.04 -23.93
N ASP A 505 -4.97 28.43 -24.12
CA ASP A 505 -3.78 28.51 -23.27
C ASP A 505 -3.92 28.10 -21.78
N ASN A 506 -3.43 26.90 -21.44
CA ASN A 506 -2.07 26.82 -20.91
C ASN A 506 -1.42 25.44 -21.15
N TYR A 507 -0.09 25.40 -21.31
CA TYR A 507 0.70 24.18 -21.51
C TYR A 507 1.74 23.99 -20.38
N ASP A 508 1.32 24.26 -19.14
CA ASP A 508 2.12 24.05 -17.93
C ASP A 508 1.67 22.77 -17.20
N SER A 509 2.32 21.65 -17.51
CA SER A 509 2.25 20.43 -16.70
C SER A 509 3.62 19.76 -16.69
N VAL A 510 4.48 20.19 -15.77
CA VAL A 510 5.82 19.65 -15.54
C VAL A 510 5.86 19.01 -14.16
N GLY A 511 6.18 17.72 -14.11
CA GLY A 511 6.46 17.02 -12.86
C GLY A 511 5.24 16.42 -12.16
N ASP A 512 4.54 15.49 -12.82
CA ASP A 512 3.81 14.43 -12.11
C ASP A 512 4.86 13.51 -11.45
N TYR A 513 5.33 13.91 -10.27
CA TYR A 513 6.40 13.23 -9.55
C TYR A 513 5.87 11.94 -8.94
N VAL A 514 6.38 10.79 -9.40
CA VAL A 514 6.15 9.49 -8.75
C VAL A 514 6.60 9.58 -7.30
N SER A 515 5.64 9.52 -6.38
CA SER A 515 5.88 9.73 -4.96
C SER A 515 6.79 8.65 -4.38
N ALA A 516 7.82 9.07 -3.63
CA ALA A 516 8.78 8.16 -3.00
C ALA A 516 8.13 7.22 -1.96
N ASP A 517 6.93 7.57 -1.48
CA ASP A 517 6.12 6.79 -0.54
C ASP A 517 5.98 5.31 -0.95
N GLN A 518 5.86 5.01 -2.26
CA GLN A 518 5.74 3.63 -2.76
C GLN A 518 6.97 2.72 -2.53
N TYR A 519 8.14 3.29 -2.20
CA TYR A 519 9.36 2.53 -1.90
C TYR A 519 9.82 2.64 -0.44
N GLN A 520 9.27 3.59 0.31
CA GLN A 520 9.73 3.91 1.67
C GLN A 520 9.07 2.99 2.72
N ASP A 521 7.81 2.62 2.51
CA ASP A 521 6.98 1.80 3.44
C ASP A 521 7.28 0.28 3.36
N GLN A 522 8.34 -0.13 2.65
CA GLN A 522 8.79 -1.54 2.53
C GLN A 522 10.26 -1.76 2.91
N MET A 523 10.90 -0.81 3.62
CA MET A 523 12.23 -1.06 4.17
C MET A 523 12.15 -1.75 5.53
N ASP A 524 12.40 -3.05 5.51
CA ASP A 524 12.72 -3.87 6.69
C ASP A 524 13.96 -3.30 7.41
N TYR A 525 13.85 -3.12 8.72
CA TYR A 525 14.92 -2.60 9.59
C TYR A 525 15.52 -3.66 10.53
N SER A 526 14.99 -4.89 10.55
CA SER A 526 15.33 -5.95 11.52
C SER A 526 16.83 -6.28 11.56
N ASP A 527 17.51 -6.19 10.41
CA ASP A 527 18.95 -6.37 10.28
C ASP A 527 19.78 -5.43 11.20
N GLU A 528 19.38 -4.17 11.47
CA GLU A 528 20.25 -3.23 12.24
C GLU A 528 20.45 -3.64 13.72
N ASP A 529 19.52 -4.39 14.33
CA ASP A 529 19.56 -4.74 15.76
C ASP A 529 20.54 -5.91 16.10
N ASP A 530 20.90 -6.80 15.16
CA ASP A 530 21.79 -7.98 15.43
C ASP A 530 23.30 -7.62 15.44
N TYR A 531 23.67 -6.35 15.21
CA TYR A 531 25.07 -5.91 15.07
C TYR A 531 25.75 -5.40 16.36
N GLU A 532 25.07 -5.39 17.51
CA GLU A 532 25.63 -4.96 18.81
C GLU A 532 26.53 -6.03 19.48
N GLY A 533 27.83 -6.01 19.15
CA GLY A 533 28.90 -6.47 20.06
C GLY A 533 29.12 -7.99 20.25
N GLY A 534 28.29 -8.85 19.65
CA GLY A 534 28.37 -10.31 19.81
C GLY A 534 29.25 -11.03 18.78
N GLN A 535 30.51 -11.37 19.11
CA GLN A 535 31.33 -12.29 18.28
C GLN A 535 30.82 -13.75 18.36
N LYS A 536 29.70 -14.07 17.68
CA LYS A 536 29.41 -15.44 17.25
C LYS A 536 30.35 -15.78 16.08
N PRO A 537 31.12 -16.88 16.12
CA PRO A 537 31.91 -17.29 14.98
C PRO A 537 31.00 -17.83 13.88
N ILE A 538 31.10 -17.28 12.67
CA ILE A 538 30.52 -17.88 11.46
C ILE A 538 31.32 -19.17 11.17
N ASN A 539 30.83 -20.29 11.69
CA ASN A 539 31.33 -21.61 11.33
C ASN A 539 30.86 -21.93 9.92
N TYR A 540 31.71 -21.66 8.92
CA TYR A 540 31.62 -22.32 7.63
C TYR A 540 31.77 -23.83 7.86
N ILE A 541 30.69 -24.57 7.63
CA ILE A 541 30.73 -26.02 7.45
C ILE A 541 30.48 -26.24 5.96
N GLU A 542 31.55 -26.58 5.25
CA GLU A 542 31.49 -27.09 3.88
C GLU A 542 31.27 -28.61 3.95
N GLU A 543 30.57 -29.18 2.94
CA GLU A 543 30.35 -30.62 2.74
C GLU A 543 29.39 -31.28 3.78
N GLU A 544 28.53 -32.26 3.47
CA GLU A 544 28.35 -33.11 2.28
C GLU A 544 26.88 -33.06 1.75
N ASP A 545 26.61 -33.67 0.59
CA ASP A 545 25.31 -33.66 -0.11
C ASP A 545 24.20 -34.51 0.54
N ASP A 546 22.94 -34.07 0.44
CA ASP A 546 21.71 -34.88 0.50
C ASP A 546 20.60 -34.22 -0.37
N GLU A 547 19.65 -34.99 -0.89
CA GLU A 547 18.93 -34.69 -2.15
C GLU A 547 17.54 -34.00 -2.02
N GLU A 548 17.30 -32.99 -2.89
CA GLU A 548 16.01 -32.56 -3.52
C GLU A 548 14.68 -32.47 -2.71
N GLU A 549 14.26 -31.26 -2.26
CA GLU A 549 12.80 -30.92 -2.14
C GLU A 549 12.48 -29.39 -2.28
N ASP A 550 13.24 -28.63 -3.10
CA ASP A 550 13.11 -27.16 -3.27
C ASP A 550 12.80 -26.73 -4.73
N ASP A 551 11.52 -26.47 -5.07
CA ASP A 551 11.09 -25.55 -6.17
C ASP A 551 9.55 -25.40 -6.29
N ASP A 552 8.79 -26.47 -5.99
CA ASP A 552 7.35 -26.60 -6.36
C ASP A 552 6.42 -25.49 -5.79
N ILE A 553 6.75 -24.94 -4.62
CA ILE A 553 5.92 -23.91 -3.95
C ILE A 553 5.90 -22.59 -4.75
N ARG A 554 7.00 -22.22 -5.43
CA ARG A 554 7.03 -21.04 -6.31
C ARG A 554 6.16 -21.21 -7.55
N PHE A 555 5.99 -22.45 -8.03
CA PHE A 555 5.30 -22.74 -9.28
C PHE A 555 3.77 -22.53 -9.19
N GLN A 556 3.17 -22.71 -8.00
CA GLN A 556 1.74 -22.48 -7.79
C GLN A 556 1.36 -21.00 -7.61
N GLN A 557 2.17 -20.21 -6.89
CA GLN A 557 1.85 -18.80 -6.61
C GLN A 557 1.83 -17.94 -7.89
N GLN A 558 2.76 -18.16 -8.84
CA GLN A 558 2.74 -17.42 -10.11
C GLN A 558 1.59 -17.85 -11.05
N GLN A 559 1.18 -19.12 -11.05
CA GLN A 559 0.11 -19.57 -11.96
C GLN A 559 -1.26 -18.96 -11.64
N GLN A 560 -1.59 -18.74 -10.36
CA GLN A 560 -2.87 -18.09 -10.02
C GLN A 560 -2.89 -16.61 -10.43
N GLN A 561 -1.77 -15.90 -10.29
CA GLN A 561 -1.68 -14.48 -10.65
C GLN A 561 -1.82 -14.24 -12.17
N GLN A 562 -1.28 -15.11 -13.02
CA GLN A 562 -1.37 -14.93 -14.49
C GLN A 562 -2.73 -15.33 -15.10
N GLN A 563 -3.56 -16.12 -14.41
CA GLN A 563 -4.84 -16.59 -14.98
C GLN A 563 -6.03 -15.65 -14.73
N GLN A 564 -6.06 -14.89 -13.64
CA GLN A 564 -7.19 -13.97 -13.37
C GLN A 564 -7.10 -12.63 -14.13
N LEU A 565 -5.91 -12.24 -14.61
CA LEU A 565 -5.69 -11.07 -15.49
C LEU A 565 -6.27 -11.21 -16.91
N ASN A 566 -6.91 -12.34 -17.25
CA ASN A 566 -7.21 -12.75 -18.63
C ASN A 566 -8.71 -12.89 -18.97
N HIS A 567 -9.65 -12.37 -18.14
CA HIS A 567 -11.10 -12.62 -18.32
C HIS A 567 -12.03 -11.40 -18.18
N HIS A 568 -11.51 -10.18 -18.41
CA HIS A 568 -12.34 -9.03 -18.81
C HIS A 568 -11.73 -8.30 -20.02
N ASP A 569 -12.62 -7.66 -20.76
CA ASP A 569 -12.43 -6.79 -21.93
C ASP A 569 -11.87 -7.41 -23.22
N ASN A 570 -12.67 -7.24 -24.29
CA ASN A 570 -12.33 -7.30 -25.72
C ASN A 570 -11.93 -8.65 -26.34
N GLN A 571 -12.94 -9.36 -26.86
CA GLN A 571 -12.80 -10.18 -28.08
C GLN A 571 -13.90 -9.82 -29.09
N ASP A 572 -13.65 -8.74 -29.84
CA ASP A 572 -14.38 -8.42 -31.07
C ASP A 572 -13.49 -8.68 -32.30
N GLU A 573 -14.16 -9.03 -33.40
CA GLU A 573 -13.71 -9.04 -34.80
C GLU A 573 -12.57 -9.99 -35.29
N LEU A 574 -12.99 -10.83 -36.26
CA LEU A 574 -12.27 -11.22 -37.50
C LEU A 574 -11.02 -12.12 -37.44
N ASN A 575 -11.16 -13.38 -37.89
CA ASN A 575 -10.55 -13.79 -39.17
C ASN A 575 -11.08 -15.10 -39.81
N GLU A 576 -10.77 -15.22 -41.10
CA GLU A 576 -11.30 -16.02 -42.23
C GLU A 576 -11.48 -17.56 -42.13
N GLN A 577 -12.25 -18.10 -43.10
CA GLN A 577 -12.52 -19.54 -43.34
C GLN A 577 -11.44 -20.21 -44.24
N PRO A 578 -11.39 -21.57 -44.39
CA PRO A 578 -12.16 -22.20 -45.48
C PRO A 578 -12.59 -23.70 -45.36
N GLN A 579 -13.65 -24.06 -46.12
CA GLN A 579 -13.92 -25.36 -46.81
C GLN A 579 -14.33 -26.65 -46.03
N GLN A 580 -15.66 -26.86 -45.94
CA GLN A 580 -16.49 -27.89 -46.66
C GLN A 580 -15.89 -29.25 -47.13
N PRO A 581 -16.68 -30.36 -47.26
CA PRO A 581 -18.04 -30.38 -47.85
C PRO A 581 -19.12 -31.32 -47.24
N GLN A 582 -20.34 -31.20 -47.80
CA GLN A 582 -21.57 -31.97 -47.48
C GLN A 582 -21.68 -33.30 -48.25
N PRO A 583 -22.74 -34.09 -47.99
CA PRO A 583 -23.62 -34.51 -49.09
C PRO A 583 -25.08 -34.02 -48.91
N GLN A 584 -25.72 -33.68 -50.02
CA GLN A 584 -27.13 -33.25 -50.10
C GLN A 584 -28.07 -34.45 -50.34
N GLN A 585 -29.37 -34.24 -50.09
CA GLN A 585 -30.42 -34.87 -50.91
C GLN A 585 -31.59 -33.91 -51.09
N ASP A 586 -31.92 -33.60 -52.34
CA ASP A 586 -32.97 -32.66 -52.73
C ASP A 586 -34.37 -33.30 -52.68
N ASP A 587 -35.43 -32.49 -52.45
CA ASP A 587 -36.29 -32.11 -53.59
C ASP A 587 -37.29 -30.96 -53.32
N LYS A 588 -37.43 -30.07 -54.32
CA LYS A 588 -38.68 -29.53 -54.94
C LYS A 588 -39.87 -29.03 -54.07
N THR A 589 -40.57 -27.92 -54.36
CA THR A 589 -40.43 -26.80 -55.35
C THR A 589 -41.44 -25.66 -55.02
N THR A 590 -41.26 -24.46 -55.62
CA THR A 590 -42.26 -23.41 -56.03
C THR A 590 -43.63 -23.31 -55.29
N GLN A 591 -44.17 -22.19 -54.80
CA GLN A 591 -44.21 -20.74 -55.15
C GLN A 591 -45.67 -20.27 -55.37
N ASP A 592 -45.92 -19.01 -55.01
CA ASP A 592 -46.86 -18.03 -55.59
C ASP A 592 -48.39 -18.02 -55.33
N THR A 593 -48.88 -16.75 -55.32
CA THR A 593 -50.23 -16.20 -55.63
C THR A 593 -51.42 -16.28 -54.64
N GLU A 594 -51.90 -15.05 -54.31
CA GLU A 594 -53.31 -14.61 -54.23
C GLU A 594 -54.27 -15.16 -53.14
N ALA A 595 -55.31 -14.47 -52.66
CA ALA A 595 -55.72 -13.04 -52.57
C ALA A 595 -56.99 -12.96 -51.67
N VAL A 596 -57.68 -11.80 -51.58
CA VAL A 596 -59.12 -11.65 -51.12
C VAL A 596 -59.39 -11.91 -49.61
N VAL A 597 -60.26 -11.21 -48.84
CA VAL A 597 -60.99 -9.90 -48.86
C VAL A 597 -61.73 -9.79 -47.47
N GLU A 598 -62.25 -8.71 -46.87
CA GLU A 598 -62.46 -7.28 -47.17
C GLU A 598 -62.36 -6.42 -45.86
N THR A 599 -63.14 -5.35 -45.70
CA THR A 599 -63.27 -4.42 -44.55
C THR A 599 -64.78 -4.01 -44.42
N PRO A 600 -65.29 -2.78 -44.17
CA PRO A 600 -64.84 -1.58 -43.41
C PRO A 600 -65.94 -0.93 -42.50
N LYS A 601 -65.61 0.22 -41.84
CA LYS A 601 -66.54 1.33 -41.42
C LYS A 601 -67.54 1.06 -40.26
N GLU A 602 -68.22 2.03 -39.60
CA GLU A 602 -68.32 3.52 -39.64
C GLU A 602 -68.70 4.02 -38.21
N SER A 603 -67.97 4.94 -37.56
CA SER A 603 -68.19 6.41 -37.39
C SER A 603 -69.40 6.92 -36.55
N SER A 604 -69.18 8.02 -35.79
CA SER A 604 -70.17 8.98 -35.22
C SER A 604 -70.92 8.56 -33.92
N VAL A 605 -71.44 9.42 -33.02
CA VAL A 605 -71.37 10.90 -32.72
C VAL A 605 -72.06 11.19 -31.35
N ASP A 606 -71.75 12.32 -30.66
CA ASP A 606 -72.49 12.94 -29.51
C ASP A 606 -72.61 12.13 -28.18
N GLN A 607 -72.86 12.68 -26.97
CA GLN A 607 -73.04 14.07 -26.47
C GLN A 607 -72.70 14.17 -24.94
N GLU A 608 -72.56 15.43 -24.44
CA GLU A 608 -72.73 15.99 -23.06
C GLU A 608 -72.88 15.07 -21.81
N SER A 609 -72.36 15.38 -20.61
CA SER A 609 -72.47 16.67 -19.89
C SER A 609 -71.56 16.81 -18.64
N THR A 610 -70.97 18.01 -18.45
CA THR A 610 -70.80 18.87 -17.24
C THR A 610 -70.88 18.27 -15.80
N GLU A 611 -70.13 18.73 -14.77
CA GLU A 611 -69.85 20.12 -14.34
C GLU A 611 -68.51 20.31 -13.54
N ALA A 612 -67.79 21.41 -13.82
CA ALA A 612 -67.26 22.47 -12.90
C ALA A 612 -66.55 22.16 -11.54
N LYS A 613 -65.57 22.95 -11.04
CA LYS A 613 -65.09 24.33 -11.39
C LYS A 613 -63.69 24.67 -10.77
N THR A 614 -62.87 25.44 -11.51
CA THR A 614 -62.07 26.66 -11.16
C THR A 614 -61.54 26.92 -9.73
N GLU A 615 -60.40 27.61 -9.47
CA GLU A 615 -59.35 28.26 -10.30
C GLU A 615 -58.10 28.61 -9.46
N SER A 616 -57.05 29.14 -10.10
CA SER A 616 -55.71 29.41 -9.55
C SER A 616 -55.57 30.70 -8.72
N SER A 617 -54.61 30.68 -7.79
CA SER A 617 -53.67 31.77 -7.47
C SER A 617 -52.42 31.18 -6.81
#